data_AF-A0A4Q2XZ94-F1
#
_entry.id   AF-A0A4Q2XZ94-F1
#
_cell.length_a   1.000
_cell.length_b   1.000
_cell.length_c   1.000
_cell.angle_alpha   90.00
_cell.angle_beta   90.00
_cell.angle_gamma   90.00
#
_symmetry.space_group_name_H-M   'P 1'
#
loop_
_entity.id
_entity.type
_entity.pdbx_description
1 polymer ?
#
loop_
_entity_poly.entity_id
_entity_poly.type
_entity_poly.pdbx_seq_one_letter_code
_entity_poly.pdbx_strand_id
1 'polypeptide(L)'
;MARSAYLFTSESVSEGHPDKVCDRISDEIVDLLYKEAKKSGMDPALVRVACETLATTNRIIIAGEVRCSLDEKKMRAKVKSAARKAVKAIGYEQDGFHWKHAKIDVLLHNQSADIAQGVDAGGNKDEGAGDQGIM
;
A
#
# COMPACT_ATOMS: atom_id res chain seq x y z
N MET A 1 -15.48 13.73 -42.82
CA MET A 1 -14.74 12.45 -42.78
C MET A 1 -13.95 12.41 -41.49
N ALA A 2 -14.00 11.30 -40.74
CA ALA A 2 -13.11 11.13 -39.57
C ALA A 2 -11.64 11.16 -40.05
N ARG A 3 -10.72 11.74 -39.26
CA ARG A 3 -9.29 11.80 -39.62
C ARG A 3 -8.76 10.37 -39.81
N SER A 4 -8.03 10.14 -40.91
CA SER A 4 -7.50 8.82 -41.30
C SER A 4 -6.24 8.39 -40.56
N ALA A 5 -5.56 9.32 -39.87
CA ALA A 5 -4.43 9.05 -38.99
C ALA A 5 -4.34 10.13 -37.90
N TYR A 6 -3.83 9.74 -36.74
CA TYR A 6 -3.52 10.64 -35.62
C TYR A 6 -2.20 10.23 -34.97
N LEU A 7 -1.53 11.20 -34.35
CA LEU A 7 -0.34 10.96 -33.54
C LEU A 7 -0.75 10.77 -32.09
N PHE A 8 -0.24 9.71 -31.47
CA PHE A 8 -0.45 9.39 -30.06
C PHE A 8 0.89 9.02 -29.43
N THR A 9 1.10 9.47 -28.20
CA THR A 9 2.32 9.19 -27.44
C THR A 9 1.93 8.73 -26.05
N SER A 10 2.68 7.76 -25.53
CA SER A 10 2.59 7.25 -24.16
C SER A 10 4.00 7.08 -23.61
N GLU A 11 4.13 7.10 -22.29
CA GLU A 11 5.39 6.88 -21.58
C GLU A 11 5.24 5.80 -20.51
N SER A 12 6.39 5.35 -20.00
CA SER A 12 6.48 4.41 -18.89
C SER A 12 7.76 4.68 -18.13
N VAL A 13 7.79 4.25 -16.87
CA VAL A 13 8.94 4.41 -15.98
C VAL A 13 9.33 3.05 -15.40
N SER A 14 10.59 2.89 -15.04
CA SER A 14 11.09 1.64 -14.46
C SER A 14 10.63 1.47 -13.01
N GLU A 15 10.80 0.26 -12.45
CA GLU A 15 10.54 -0.01 -11.03
C GLU A 15 11.38 0.84 -10.07
N GLY A 16 12.48 1.42 -10.55
CA GLY A 16 13.32 2.33 -9.78
C GLY A 16 12.74 3.74 -9.69
N HIS A 17 11.78 4.13 -10.54
CA HIS A 17 11.18 5.45 -10.44
C HIS A 17 10.58 5.67 -9.04
N PRO A 18 10.82 6.80 -8.35
CA PRO A 18 10.40 6.99 -6.95
C PRO A 18 8.91 6.75 -6.74
N ASP A 19 8.06 7.17 -7.68
CA ASP A 19 6.62 6.88 -7.60
C ASP A 19 6.33 5.37 -7.65
N LYS A 20 7.00 4.62 -8.54
CA LYS A 20 6.84 3.16 -8.62
C LYS A 20 7.44 2.42 -7.43
N VAL A 21 8.44 3.01 -6.77
CA VAL A 21 8.96 2.51 -5.49
C VAL A 21 7.89 2.63 -4.41
N CYS A 22 7.19 3.78 -4.34
CA CYS A 22 6.09 3.99 -3.41
C CYS A 22 4.94 3.00 -3.69
N ASP A 23 4.51 2.89 -4.94
CA ASP A 23 3.48 1.92 -5.37
C ASP A 23 3.84 0.50 -4.90
N ARG A 24 5.06 0.06 -5.20
CA ARG A 24 5.53 -1.28 -4.85
C ARG A 24 5.59 -1.51 -3.34
N ILE A 25 6.01 -0.51 -2.56
CA ILE A 25 6.03 -0.63 -1.09
C ILE A 25 4.60 -0.75 -0.55
N SER A 26 3.68 0.08 -1.03
CA SER A 26 2.27 0.03 -0.64
C SER A 26 1.64 -1.33 -0.96
N ASP A 27 1.86 -1.86 -2.17
CA ASP A 27 1.34 -3.17 -2.57
C ASP A 27 1.96 -4.33 -1.78
N GLU A 28 3.27 -4.29 -1.49
CA GLU A 28 3.93 -5.30 -0.63
C GLU A 28 3.37 -5.30 0.80
N ILE A 29 2.85 -4.16 1.28
CA ILE A 29 2.17 -4.07 2.57
C ILE A 29 0.77 -4.68 2.50
N VAL A 30 0.01 -4.46 1.41
CA VAL A 30 -1.25 -5.18 1.16
C VAL A 30 -1.00 -6.68 1.24
N ASP A 31 -0.02 -7.15 0.48
CA ASP A 31 0.38 -8.55 0.39
C ASP A 31 0.76 -9.15 1.75
N LEU A 32 1.54 -8.40 2.53
CA LEU A 32 1.92 -8.75 3.90
C LEU A 32 0.68 -8.93 4.79
N LEU A 33 -0.24 -7.97 4.79
CA LEU A 33 -1.40 -8.00 5.71
C LEU A 33 -2.36 -9.14 5.37
N TYR A 34 -2.59 -9.42 4.09
CA TYR A 34 -3.37 -10.60 3.66
C TYR A 34 -2.70 -11.92 4.04
N LYS A 35 -1.38 -12.03 3.91
CA LYS A 35 -0.64 -13.23 4.33
C LYS A 35 -0.74 -13.44 5.85
N GLU A 36 -0.68 -12.38 6.64
CA GLU A 36 -0.77 -12.47 8.10
C GLU A 36 -2.19 -12.78 8.57
N ALA A 37 -3.23 -12.24 7.91
CA ALA A 37 -4.62 -12.60 8.17
C ALA A 37 -4.86 -14.10 7.97
N LYS A 38 -4.39 -14.66 6.85
CA LYS A 38 -4.45 -16.12 6.59
C LYS A 38 -3.74 -16.93 7.66
N LYS A 39 -2.54 -16.51 8.09
CA LYS A 39 -1.77 -17.21 9.14
C LYS A 39 -2.46 -17.18 10.52
N SER A 40 -3.15 -16.10 10.84
CA SER A 40 -3.85 -15.95 12.12
C SER A 40 -5.27 -16.53 12.12
N GLY A 41 -5.74 -17.07 10.99
CA GLY A 41 -7.12 -17.54 10.83
C GLY A 41 -8.16 -16.42 10.76
N MET A 42 -7.74 -15.17 10.51
CA MET A 42 -8.66 -14.08 10.20
C MET A 42 -9.18 -14.26 8.79
N ASP A 43 -10.49 -14.09 8.59
CA ASP A 43 -11.09 -14.06 7.27
C ASP A 43 -10.43 -12.96 6.42
N PRO A 44 -9.79 -13.31 5.27
CA PRO A 44 -9.20 -12.34 4.37
C PRO A 44 -10.18 -11.26 3.89
N ALA A 45 -11.48 -11.55 3.82
CA ALA A 45 -12.49 -10.57 3.43
C ALA A 45 -12.66 -9.42 4.44
N LEU A 46 -12.20 -9.59 5.68
CA LEU A 46 -12.24 -8.55 6.71
C LEU A 46 -11.01 -7.64 6.68
N VAL A 47 -9.97 -7.98 5.91
CA VAL A 47 -8.78 -7.13 5.76
C VAL A 47 -9.16 -5.87 4.99
N ARG A 48 -8.68 -4.72 5.46
CA ARG A 48 -8.79 -3.42 4.76
C ARG A 48 -7.42 -2.77 4.75
N VAL A 49 -7.00 -2.24 3.60
CA VAL A 49 -5.69 -1.60 3.44
C VAL A 49 -5.83 -0.39 2.53
N ALA A 50 -5.62 0.79 3.09
CA ALA A 50 -5.44 2.04 2.38
C ALA A 50 -4.07 2.60 2.80
N CYS A 51 -3.01 2.06 2.18
CA CYS A 51 -1.63 2.30 2.56
C CYS A 51 -0.96 3.24 1.55
N GLU A 52 -0.57 4.41 2.00
CA GLU A 52 0.13 5.41 1.22
C GLU A 52 1.62 5.41 1.55
N THR A 53 2.45 5.56 0.52
CA THR A 53 3.90 5.64 0.69
C THR A 53 4.43 6.92 0.07
N LEU A 54 5.22 7.67 0.86
CA LEU A 54 6.02 8.81 0.38
C LEU A 54 7.50 8.48 0.55
N ALA A 55 8.25 8.56 -0.54
CA ALA A 55 9.70 8.41 -0.54
C ALA A 55 10.39 9.74 -0.87
N THR A 56 11.48 10.01 -0.16
CA THR A 56 12.39 11.13 -0.43
C THR A 56 13.81 10.74 -0.01
N THR A 57 14.77 11.67 -0.05
CA THR A 57 16.19 11.41 0.25
C THR A 57 16.35 10.62 1.55
N ASN A 58 16.76 9.36 1.39
CA ASN A 58 16.97 8.36 2.41
C ASN A 58 15.86 8.25 3.48
N ARG A 59 14.61 8.51 3.10
CA ARG A 59 13.45 8.45 4.01
C ARG A 59 12.22 7.90 3.30
N ILE A 60 11.47 7.06 4.03
CA ILE A 60 10.21 6.46 3.61
C ILE A 60 9.19 6.70 4.70
N ILE A 61 8.05 7.27 4.34
CA ILE A 61 6.90 7.48 5.22
C ILE A 61 5.78 6.59 4.69
N ILE A 62 5.24 5.74 5.57
CA ILE A 62 4.16 4.81 5.25
C ILE A 62 2.98 5.20 6.14
N ALA A 63 1.86 5.63 5.57
CA ALA A 63 0.73 6.19 6.31
C ALA A 63 -0.60 5.68 5.77
N GLY A 64 -1.70 5.96 6.49
CA GLY A 64 -3.05 5.60 6.09
C GLY A 64 -3.72 4.60 7.04
N GLU A 65 -4.71 3.89 6.52
CA GLU A 65 -5.68 3.13 7.29
C GLU A 65 -5.59 1.64 7.01
N VAL A 66 -5.63 0.82 8.06
CA VAL A 66 -5.64 -0.63 7.96
C VAL A 66 -6.65 -1.26 8.90
N ARG A 67 -7.16 -2.43 8.52
CA ARG A 67 -7.84 -3.39 9.41
C ARG A 67 -7.16 -4.73 9.21
N CYS A 68 -6.45 -5.22 10.23
CA CYS A 68 -5.68 -6.45 10.14
C CYS A 68 -5.60 -7.18 11.49
N SER A 69 -5.07 -8.41 11.48
CA SER A 69 -4.96 -9.26 12.68
C SER A 69 -3.73 -8.98 13.55
N LEU A 70 -2.84 -8.08 13.13
CA LEU A 70 -1.60 -7.79 13.84
C LEU A 70 -1.84 -6.73 14.92
N ASP A 71 -1.22 -6.92 16.08
CA ASP A 71 -1.03 -5.82 17.03
C ASP A 71 -0.12 -4.73 16.45
N GLU A 72 -0.28 -3.50 16.94
CA GLU A 72 0.40 -2.32 16.41
C GLU A 72 1.92 -2.48 16.34
N LYS A 73 2.53 -3.10 17.35
CA LYS A 73 3.98 -3.29 17.42
C LYS A 73 4.46 -4.24 16.34
N LYS A 74 3.78 -5.39 16.16
CA LYS A 74 4.12 -6.36 15.09
C LYS A 74 3.87 -5.77 13.71
N MET A 75 2.77 -5.04 13.53
CA MET A 75 2.46 -4.35 12.28
C MET A 75 3.60 -3.40 11.90
N ARG A 76 3.99 -2.49 12.81
CA ARG A 76 5.10 -1.53 12.55
C ARG A 76 6.41 -2.24 12.21
N ALA A 77 6.76 -3.33 12.90
CA ALA A 77 7.99 -4.07 12.64
C ALA A 77 7.97 -4.80 11.28
N LYS A 78 6.87 -5.48 10.96
CA LYS A 78 6.72 -6.23 9.70
C LYS A 78 6.63 -5.30 8.49
N VAL A 79 5.91 -4.17 8.59
CA VAL A 79 5.82 -3.15 7.55
C VAL A 79 7.20 -2.55 7.24
N LYS A 80 7.99 -2.18 8.27
CA LYS A 80 9.38 -1.73 8.06
C LYS A 80 10.22 -2.79 7.35
N SER A 81 10.06 -4.06 7.72
CA SER A 81 10.78 -5.16 7.07
C SER A 81 10.37 -5.33 5.60
N ALA A 82 9.08 -5.27 5.29
CA ALA A 82 8.56 -5.36 3.93
C ALA A 82 9.09 -4.22 3.05
N ALA A 83 9.01 -2.97 3.52
CA ALA A 83 9.54 -1.82 2.80
C ALA A 83 11.05 -1.95 2.51
N ARG A 84 11.86 -2.37 3.50
CA ARG A 84 13.30 -2.62 3.26
C ARG A 84 13.54 -3.72 2.23
N LYS A 85 12.76 -4.80 2.25
CA LYS A 85 12.88 -5.88 1.28
C LYS A 85 12.50 -5.42 -0.13
N ALA A 86 11.44 -4.64 -0.26
CA ALA A 86 11.02 -4.06 -1.55
C ALA A 86 12.13 -3.18 -2.13
N VAL A 87 12.65 -2.23 -1.36
CA VAL A 87 13.74 -1.34 -1.79
C VAL A 87 15.01 -2.12 -2.12
N LYS A 88 15.33 -3.17 -1.36
CA LYS A 88 16.47 -4.04 -1.65
C LYS A 88 16.26 -4.82 -2.95
N ALA A 89 15.06 -5.34 -3.19
CA ALA A 89 14.73 -6.10 -4.40
C ALA A 89 14.82 -5.26 -5.67
N ILE A 90 14.48 -3.97 -5.59
CA ILE A 90 14.68 -2.99 -6.68
C ILE A 90 16.17 -2.70 -6.93
N GLY A 91 17.03 -2.86 -5.90
CA GLY A 91 18.49 -2.70 -6.02
C GLY A 91 19.06 -1.41 -5.40
N TYR A 92 18.31 -0.73 -4.54
CA TYR A 92 18.73 0.55 -3.97
C TYR A 92 19.71 0.43 -2.79
N GLU A 93 21.00 0.72 -3.07
CA GLU A 93 22.14 0.60 -2.16
C GLU A 93 23.07 1.84 -2.13
N GLN A 94 22.60 2.99 -2.61
CA GLN A 94 23.39 4.24 -2.66
C GLN A 94 23.08 5.20 -1.51
N ASP A 95 24.03 6.10 -1.20
CA ASP A 95 23.93 7.04 -0.05
C ASP A 95 22.66 7.91 -0.06
N GLY A 96 22.15 8.28 -1.24
CA GLY A 96 20.94 9.08 -1.38
C GLY A 96 19.64 8.32 -1.07
N PHE A 97 19.64 6.99 -1.20
CA PHE A 97 18.49 6.13 -0.90
C PHE A 97 18.96 4.66 -0.80
N HIS A 98 19.07 4.15 0.42
CA HIS A 98 19.59 2.79 0.66
C HIS A 98 18.62 1.96 1.50
N TRP A 99 18.31 0.73 1.06
CA TRP A 99 17.40 -0.18 1.77
C TRP A 99 17.75 -0.43 3.24
N LYS A 100 19.03 -0.38 3.62
CA LYS A 100 19.51 -0.67 4.98
C LYS A 100 19.47 0.55 5.89
N HIS A 101 19.74 1.72 5.33
CA HIS A 101 19.98 2.95 6.09
C HIS A 101 18.82 3.94 6.02
N ALA A 102 17.88 3.78 5.08
CA ALA A 102 16.71 4.65 4.98
C ALA A 102 15.95 4.67 6.30
N LYS A 103 15.57 5.89 6.73
CA LYS A 103 14.68 6.09 7.86
C LYS A 103 13.26 5.74 7.42
N ILE A 104 12.61 4.86 8.19
CA ILE A 104 11.24 4.41 7.89
C ILE A 104 10.32 4.78 9.05
N ASP A 105 9.39 5.67 8.77
CA ASP A 105 8.30 6.07 9.66
C ASP A 105 7.04 5.30 9.23
N VAL A 106 6.42 4.61 10.17
CA VAL A 106 5.15 3.91 9.94
C VAL A 106 4.09 4.64 10.75
N LEU A 107 3.07 5.16 10.08
CA LEU A 107 1.99 5.99 10.60
C LEU A 107 0.63 5.39 10.23
N LEU A 108 0.58 4.06 10.04
CA LEU A 108 -0.66 3.32 9.81
C LEU A 108 -1.48 3.26 11.09
N HIS A 109 -2.78 3.50 10.96
CA HIS A 109 -3.76 3.40 12.05
C HIS A 109 -4.99 2.60 11.62
N ASN A 110 -5.92 2.36 12.55
CA ASN A 110 -7.14 1.63 12.25
C ASN A 110 -8.04 2.42 11.28
N GLN A 111 -8.74 1.69 10.41
CA GLN A 111 -9.81 2.25 9.59
C GLN A 111 -10.88 2.94 10.44
N SER A 112 -11.42 4.07 9.96
CA SER A 112 -12.56 4.71 10.60
C SER A 112 -13.78 3.78 10.71
N ALA A 113 -14.43 3.79 11.88
CA ALA A 113 -15.64 3.02 12.13
C ALA A 113 -16.83 3.51 11.28
N ASP A 114 -16.88 4.80 10.96
CA ASP A 114 -17.94 5.39 10.14
C ASP A 114 -17.82 4.91 8.68
N ILE A 115 -16.58 4.83 8.17
CA ILE A 115 -16.31 4.25 6.85
C ILE A 115 -16.68 2.77 6.85
N ALA A 116 -16.27 2.01 7.87
CA ALA A 116 -16.60 0.60 7.98
C ALA A 116 -18.12 0.36 8.01
N GLN A 117 -18.89 1.18 8.75
CA GLN A 117 -20.34 1.10 8.77
C GLN A 117 -20.97 1.39 7.39
N GLY A 118 -20.41 2.37 6.67
CA GLY A 118 -20.85 2.73 5.32
C GLY A 118 -20.57 1.63 4.28
N VAL A 119 -19.44 0.94 4.40
CA VAL A 119 -18.94 0.00 3.38
C VAL A 119 -19.32 -1.45 3.69
N ASP A 120 -19.06 -1.93 4.90
CA ASP A 120 -19.15 -3.36 5.20
C ASP A 120 -20.58 -3.89 5.03
N ALA A 121 -20.67 -5.13 4.55
CA ALA A 121 -21.91 -5.89 4.50
C ALA A 121 -22.40 -6.24 5.92
N GLY A 122 -23.71 -6.31 6.10
CA GLY A 122 -24.30 -6.68 7.38
C GLY A 122 -25.83 -6.75 7.36
N GLY A 123 -26.41 -7.75 8.02
CA GLY A 123 -27.86 -7.96 8.02
C GLY A 123 -28.40 -8.17 6.60
N ASN A 124 -29.29 -7.26 6.15
CA ASN A 124 -29.85 -7.25 4.79
C ASN A 124 -29.12 -6.27 3.85
N LYS A 125 -27.92 -5.80 4.20
CA LYS A 125 -27.12 -4.86 3.42
C LYS A 125 -25.91 -5.58 2.82
N ASP A 126 -25.74 -5.47 1.51
CA ASP A 126 -24.55 -5.93 0.79
C ASP A 126 -23.36 -4.98 0.97
N GLU A 127 -22.16 -5.39 0.52
CA GLU A 127 -20.97 -4.55 0.57
C GLU A 127 -21.12 -3.35 -0.37
N GLY A 128 -20.93 -2.14 0.17
CA GLY A 128 -20.98 -0.90 -0.58
C GLY A 128 -19.64 -0.58 -1.26
N ALA A 129 -19.65 0.39 -2.17
CA ALA A 129 -18.40 0.95 -2.69
C ALA A 129 -17.60 1.60 -1.54
N GLY A 130 -16.27 1.44 -1.57
CA GLY A 130 -15.37 1.99 -0.54
C GLY A 130 -15.35 3.51 -0.48
N ASP A 131 -15.62 4.16 -1.60
CA ASP A 131 -15.78 5.61 -1.74
C ASP A 131 -16.60 5.93 -3.01
N GLN A 132 -17.02 7.18 -3.17
CA GLN A 132 -17.54 7.70 -4.44
C GLN A 132 -16.43 7.78 -5.50
N GLY A 133 -16.74 7.50 -6.77
CA GLY A 133 -15.73 7.60 -7.84
C GLY A 133 -16.22 7.29 -9.25
N ILE A 134 -15.32 7.50 -10.21
CA ILE A 134 -15.43 7.09 -11.62
C ILE A 134 -14.19 6.26 -11.96
N MET A 135 -14.32 5.26 -12.83
CA MET A 135 -13.24 4.35 -13.22
C MET A 135 -13.04 4.37 -14.73
#